data_AF-A0A235C9F2-F1
#
_entry.id   AF-A0A235C9F2-F1
#
_cell.length_a   1.000
_cell.length_b   1.000
_cell.length_c   1.000
_cell.angle_alpha   90.00
_cell.angle_beta   90.00
_cell.angle_gamma   90.00
#
_symmetry.space_group_name_H-M   'P 1'
#
loop_
_entity.id
_entity.type
_entity.pdbx_description
1 polymer ?
#
loop_
_entity_poly.entity_id
_entity_poly.type
_entity_poly.pdbx_seq_one_letter_code
_entity_poly.pdbx_strand_id
1 'polypeptide(L)'
;MTSWNTLIEPVPGEHLCGEDCRYEDDFELIEREIGKLNNLYHREEPDWQWIADQTQALLIEKSKDLRLACWLVRAWWNLEGTAGLERGCRFLAALCDHFWSGCFPRKPRARLAALQGLLNVLDSELRDEALNSGEQLKNLEAALAQLDETLSALLDTSPEELATLLRRCRQQEKRLAATAQPAAVHAPAKPSPAPAMTPAPLLPALDEPVASAVASERDAAKLLRQLQDSARRLASFWQKDNPADARRFRLARVLTWSAISALPGADHQGRTQLKPLPATKLLNYRDRLQQGDVAVLLDELEISLTKAPFWLDGHHMSWQCLNALRWQAAADEVLGQVRHFTGVFPALLELSFDDGTPFADSHTREWLGSTTGQETSVPAVSLPQLHSDDLQQALTTAMEQLPQLGLGPALQPLQQAARLAGSGRDAAGWRLAMARLCVLDKQFGAAVSLLRPLYQEFEQRSLWQWEPALGLELCQLLLAALDNLPRKEDAPAWRREIHERLCNVDVCAGLEF
;
A
#
# COMPACT_ATOMS: atom_id res chain seq x y z
N MET A 1 -2.22 3.42 44.26
CA MET A 1 -1.29 4.18 43.39
C MET A 1 -0.10 4.59 44.22
N THR A 2 1.05 3.99 43.96
CA THR A 2 2.35 4.41 44.51
C THR A 2 2.62 5.85 44.05
N SER A 3 2.97 6.75 44.97
CA SER A 3 3.40 8.09 44.59
C SER A 3 4.66 7.97 43.73
N TRP A 4 4.78 8.74 42.64
CA TRP A 4 5.98 8.69 41.81
C TRP A 4 7.23 9.14 42.58
N ASN A 5 7.07 9.81 43.73
CA ASN A 5 8.14 10.10 44.68
C ASN A 5 8.85 8.83 45.17
N THR A 6 8.15 7.72 45.33
CA THR A 6 8.77 6.44 45.74
C THR A 6 9.63 5.85 44.62
N LEU A 7 9.31 6.14 43.35
CA LEU A 7 10.09 5.65 42.20
C LEU A 7 11.44 6.38 42.04
N ILE A 8 11.58 7.56 42.64
CA ILE A 8 12.83 8.35 42.63
C ILE A 8 13.67 8.16 43.91
N GLU A 9 13.26 7.28 44.83
CA GLU A 9 14.11 6.87 45.94
C GLU A 9 15.22 5.91 45.43
N PRO A 10 16.44 5.94 46.02
CA PRO A 10 17.48 4.99 45.65
C PRO A 10 17.04 3.52 45.81
N VAL A 11 17.52 2.65 44.93
CA VAL A 11 17.27 1.21 45.06
C VAL A 11 17.94 0.68 46.35
N PRO A 12 17.30 -0.24 47.11
CA PRO A 12 17.93 -0.84 48.28
C PRO A 12 19.25 -1.54 47.94
N GLY A 13 20.32 -1.24 48.68
CA GLY A 13 21.64 -1.85 48.50
C GLY A 13 22.78 -0.84 48.44
N GLU A 14 23.96 -1.28 48.00
CA GLU A 14 25.17 -0.44 47.92
C GLU A 14 25.19 0.49 46.69
N HIS A 15 24.40 0.17 45.66
CA HIS A 15 24.33 0.93 44.42
C HIS A 15 23.01 1.69 44.30
N LEU A 16 23.06 3.03 44.31
CA LEU A 16 21.86 3.90 44.26
C LEU A 16 20.94 3.62 43.06
N CYS A 17 21.51 3.14 41.95
CA CYS A 17 20.77 2.78 40.72
C CYS A 17 20.50 1.28 40.58
N GLY A 18 20.93 0.45 41.52
CA GLY A 18 20.85 -1.00 41.45
C GLY A 18 21.70 -1.63 40.33
N GLU A 19 21.18 -2.71 39.74
CA GLU A 19 21.87 -3.55 38.74
C GLU A 19 21.20 -3.52 37.36
N ASP A 20 21.85 -4.02 36.30
CA ASP A 20 21.25 -4.07 34.96
C ASP A 20 20.24 -5.21 34.88
N CYS A 21 18.95 -4.89 34.84
CA CYS A 21 17.88 -5.88 34.80
C CYS A 21 17.60 -6.44 33.40
N ARG A 22 18.41 -6.11 32.37
CA ARG A 22 18.17 -6.54 30.98
C ARG A 22 17.95 -8.05 30.82
N TYR A 23 18.61 -8.86 31.64
CA TYR A 23 18.58 -10.33 31.57
C TYR A 23 17.74 -10.95 32.70
N GLU A 24 16.95 -10.14 33.41
CA GLU A 24 16.01 -10.63 34.41
C GLU A 24 14.72 -11.09 33.71
N ASP A 25 14.16 -12.20 34.17
CA ASP A 25 12.92 -12.77 33.61
C ASP A 25 11.78 -11.73 33.60
N ASP A 26 11.62 -10.98 34.69
CA ASP A 26 10.58 -9.94 34.82
C ASP A 26 10.74 -8.84 33.76
N PHE A 27 11.98 -8.47 33.40
CA PHE A 27 12.24 -7.47 32.36
C PHE A 27 11.85 -8.00 30.98
N GLU A 28 12.22 -9.24 30.67
CA GLU A 28 11.86 -9.88 29.39
C GLU A 28 10.34 -10.06 29.25
N LEU A 29 9.65 -10.37 30.36
CA LEU A 29 8.18 -10.47 30.39
C LEU A 29 7.53 -9.13 30.05
N ILE A 30 8.01 -8.03 30.65
CA ILE A 30 7.52 -6.67 30.33
C ILE A 30 7.83 -6.29 28.89
N GLU A 31 9.06 -6.56 28.42
CA GLU A 31 9.48 -6.27 27.05
C GLU A 31 8.61 -7.01 26.03
N ARG A 32 8.29 -8.28 26.29
CA ARG A 32 7.37 -9.08 25.47
C ARG A 32 5.96 -8.52 25.48
N GLU A 33 5.46 -8.10 26.65
CA GLU A 33 4.12 -7.55 26.79
C GLU A 33 3.97 -6.25 26.00
N ILE A 34 4.96 -5.35 26.07
CA ILE A 34 5.01 -4.13 25.26
C ILE A 34 5.21 -4.46 23.78
N GLY A 35 5.99 -5.51 23.50
CA GLY A 35 6.20 -6.05 22.16
C GLY A 35 4.92 -6.50 21.46
N LYS A 36 3.81 -6.75 22.18
CA LYS A 36 2.50 -7.03 21.58
C LYS A 36 2.03 -5.89 20.66
N LEU A 37 2.38 -4.63 20.96
CA LEU A 37 2.07 -3.48 20.09
C LEU A 37 2.76 -3.55 18.73
N ASN A 38 3.93 -4.20 18.68
CA ASN A 38 4.70 -4.39 17.46
C ASN A 38 4.37 -5.72 16.76
N ASN A 39 3.55 -6.56 17.40
CA ASN A 39 3.17 -7.87 16.89
C ASN A 39 1.80 -7.79 16.22
N LEU A 40 1.81 -7.70 14.89
CA LEU A 40 0.63 -7.59 14.04
C LEU A 40 -0.35 -8.79 14.15
N TYR A 41 0.05 -9.88 14.82
CA TYR A 41 -0.78 -11.09 14.99
C TYR A 41 -1.36 -11.25 16.41
N HIS A 42 -0.98 -10.40 17.37
CA HIS A 42 -1.63 -10.39 18.68
C HIS A 42 -2.87 -9.49 18.63
N ARG A 43 -4.04 -10.09 18.90
CA ARG A 43 -5.33 -9.37 19.00
C ARG A 43 -5.58 -8.79 20.39
N GLU A 44 -4.76 -9.17 21.38
CA GLU A 44 -4.87 -8.70 22.75
C GLU A 44 -4.05 -7.44 22.93
N GLU A 45 -4.69 -6.37 23.42
CA GLU A 45 -3.98 -5.17 23.85
C GLU A 45 -3.03 -5.53 25.00
N PRO A 46 -1.88 -4.85 25.12
CA PRO A 46 -1.00 -5.03 26.28
C PRO A 46 -1.76 -4.79 27.57
N ASP A 47 -1.51 -5.62 28.59
CA ASP A 47 -2.02 -5.35 29.92
C ASP A 47 -1.25 -4.17 30.53
N TRP A 48 -1.77 -2.96 30.30
CA TRP A 48 -1.15 -1.72 30.76
C TRP A 48 -1.07 -1.62 32.28
N GLN A 49 -2.03 -2.20 32.99
CA GLN A 49 -2.03 -2.19 34.46
C GLN A 49 -0.92 -3.11 34.97
N TRP A 50 -0.82 -4.31 34.43
CA TRP A 50 0.26 -5.24 34.76
C TRP A 50 1.63 -4.66 34.40
N ILE A 51 1.80 -4.05 33.22
CA ILE A 51 3.04 -3.36 32.84
C ILE A 51 3.40 -2.29 33.87
N ALA A 52 2.44 -1.45 34.27
CA ALA A 52 2.68 -0.40 35.27
C ALA A 52 3.14 -1.01 36.60
N ASP A 53 2.45 -2.03 37.11
CA ASP A 53 2.77 -2.63 38.41
C ASP A 53 4.14 -3.32 38.40
N GLN A 54 4.47 -4.09 37.34
CA GLN A 54 5.76 -4.78 37.24
C GLN A 54 6.93 -3.83 37.01
N THR A 55 6.77 -2.83 36.15
CA THR A 55 7.81 -1.81 35.93
C THR A 55 8.08 -1.01 37.19
N GLN A 56 7.05 -0.66 37.96
CA GLN A 56 7.21 0.02 39.24
C GLN A 56 7.96 -0.84 40.27
N ALA A 57 7.63 -2.13 40.38
CA ALA A 57 8.34 -3.05 41.27
C ALA A 57 9.84 -3.12 40.95
N LEU A 58 10.20 -3.32 39.68
CA LEU A 58 11.60 -3.36 39.26
C LEU A 58 12.34 -2.02 39.48
N LEU A 59 11.67 -0.90 39.22
CA LEU A 59 12.24 0.44 39.44
C LEU A 59 12.50 0.74 40.91
N ILE A 60 11.70 0.18 41.83
CA ILE A 60 11.87 0.35 43.28
C ILE A 60 12.93 -0.61 43.83
N GLU A 61 12.83 -1.89 43.47
CA GLU A 61 13.55 -2.96 44.15
C GLU A 61 14.88 -3.34 43.53
N LYS A 62 15.07 -3.13 42.21
CA LYS A 62 16.21 -3.70 41.48
C LYS A 62 17.03 -2.73 40.64
N SER A 63 16.40 -1.84 39.86
CA SER A 63 17.13 -1.08 38.85
C SER A 63 16.51 0.26 38.48
N LYS A 64 17.30 1.33 38.45
CA LYS A 64 16.94 2.59 37.76
C LYS A 64 17.26 2.46 36.28
N ASP A 65 16.38 1.80 35.54
CA ASP A 65 16.49 1.63 34.09
C ASP A 65 15.54 2.57 33.32
N LEU A 66 16.10 3.33 32.37
CA LEU A 66 15.35 4.27 31.54
C LEU A 66 14.39 3.58 30.57
N ARG A 67 14.65 2.34 30.16
CA ARG A 67 13.72 1.57 29.33
C ARG A 67 12.46 1.25 30.13
N LEU A 68 12.62 0.74 31.35
CA LEU A 68 11.51 0.52 32.29
C LEU A 68 10.74 1.82 32.57
N ALA A 69 11.47 2.92 32.77
CA ALA A 69 10.85 4.22 33.01
C ALA A 69 10.01 4.69 31.81
N CYS A 70 10.53 4.58 30.58
CA CYS A 70 9.80 4.92 29.36
C CYS A 70 8.55 4.04 29.17
N TRP A 71 8.66 2.75 29.48
CA TRP A 71 7.55 1.79 29.45
C TRP A 71 6.47 2.11 30.49
N LEU A 72 6.87 2.52 31.70
CA LEU A 72 5.95 2.97 32.74
C LEU A 72 5.20 4.24 32.32
N VAL A 73 5.89 5.22 31.72
CA VAL A 73 5.22 6.43 31.18
C VAL A 73 4.20 6.06 30.11
N ARG A 74 4.56 5.13 29.21
CA ARG A 74 3.64 4.64 28.20
C ARG A 74 2.43 3.94 28.82
N ALA A 75 2.62 3.13 29.86
CA ALA A 75 1.52 2.48 30.58
C ALA A 75 0.58 3.50 31.25
N TRP A 76 1.13 4.48 31.97
CA TRP A 76 0.33 5.55 32.57
C TRP A 76 -0.44 6.37 31.56
N TRP A 77 0.15 6.66 30.41
CA TRP A 77 -0.56 7.36 29.34
C TRP A 77 -1.77 6.56 28.84
N ASN A 78 -1.64 5.24 28.67
CA ASN A 78 -2.76 4.40 28.22
C ASN A 78 -3.85 4.24 29.29
N LEU A 79 -3.48 4.20 30.56
CA LEU A 79 -4.43 4.03 31.68
C LEU A 79 -5.17 5.32 32.05
N GLU A 80 -4.47 6.45 32.05
CA GLU A 80 -4.96 7.72 32.62
C GLU A 80 -5.00 8.88 31.60
N GLY A 81 -4.69 8.60 30.34
CA GLY A 81 -4.64 9.60 29.28
C GLY A 81 -3.59 10.68 29.54
N THR A 82 -3.93 11.93 29.23
CA THR A 82 -3.00 13.07 29.33
C THR A 82 -2.53 13.34 30.76
N ALA A 83 -3.34 13.03 31.78
CA ALA A 83 -2.95 13.14 33.18
C ALA A 83 -1.83 12.14 33.53
N GLY A 84 -1.93 10.91 33.02
CA GLY A 84 -0.88 9.90 33.18
C GLY A 84 0.40 10.27 32.44
N LEU A 85 0.27 10.85 31.24
CA LEU A 85 1.41 11.35 30.46
C LEU A 85 2.11 12.52 31.16
N GLU A 86 1.36 13.49 31.68
CA GLU A 86 1.90 14.60 32.47
C GLU A 86 2.72 14.07 33.66
N ARG A 87 2.13 13.17 34.45
CA ARG A 87 2.80 12.52 35.58
C ARG A 87 4.07 11.80 35.13
N GLY A 88 3.99 11.07 34.01
CA GLY A 88 5.12 10.35 33.43
C GLY A 88 6.27 11.26 33.01
N CYS A 89 5.99 12.39 32.37
CA CYS A 89 7.01 13.37 31.98
C CYS A 89 7.72 13.97 33.19
N ARG A 90 6.98 14.32 34.26
CA ARG A 90 7.58 14.81 35.52
C ARG A 90 8.45 13.75 36.18
N PHE A 91 7.98 12.50 36.21
CA PHE A 91 8.76 11.37 36.71
C PHE A 91 10.05 11.15 35.92
N LEU A 92 10.00 11.16 34.59
CA LEU A 92 11.19 11.00 33.75
C LEU A 92 12.20 12.13 33.96
N ALA A 93 11.72 13.37 34.08
CA ALA A 93 12.59 14.52 34.38
C ALA A 93 13.31 14.31 35.71
N ALA A 94 12.58 13.97 36.77
CA ALA A 94 13.18 13.72 38.07
C ALA A 94 14.14 12.52 38.08
N LEU A 95 13.78 11.41 37.45
CA LEU A 95 14.65 10.23 37.35
C LEU A 95 15.97 10.57 36.63
N CYS A 96 15.90 11.32 35.53
CA CYS A 96 17.09 11.76 34.80
C CYS A 96 17.93 12.67 35.67
N ASP A 97 17.34 13.70 36.28
CA ASP A 97 18.05 14.64 37.16
C ASP A 97 18.82 13.94 38.30
N HIS A 98 18.18 12.97 38.97
CA HIS A 98 18.75 12.31 40.14
C HIS A 98 19.72 11.17 39.81
N PHE A 99 19.49 10.42 38.73
CA PHE A 99 20.18 9.15 38.48
C PHE A 99 20.91 9.07 37.13
N TRP A 100 20.98 10.14 36.34
CA TRP A 100 21.54 10.10 34.98
C TRP A 100 22.90 9.41 34.89
N SER A 101 23.84 9.70 35.80
CA SER A 101 25.19 9.12 35.74
C SER A 101 25.18 7.60 35.94
N GLY A 102 24.34 7.11 36.86
CA GLY A 102 24.30 5.71 37.29
C GLY A 102 23.23 4.84 36.64
N CYS A 103 22.22 5.42 35.99
CA CYS A 103 21.07 4.69 35.46
C CYS A 103 21.44 3.77 34.28
N PHE A 104 20.58 2.78 34.05
CA PHE A 104 20.70 1.84 32.94
C PHE A 104 19.84 2.29 31.75
N PRO A 105 20.25 1.99 30.50
CA PRO A 105 21.52 1.36 30.11
C PRO A 105 22.74 2.25 30.42
N ARG A 106 23.91 1.67 30.70
CA ARG A 106 25.12 2.45 31.05
C ARG A 106 25.66 3.32 29.92
N LYS A 107 25.39 2.95 28.66
CA LYS A 107 25.88 3.68 27.48
C LYS A 107 24.99 4.90 27.20
N PRO A 108 25.53 6.13 27.12
CA PRO A 108 24.73 7.34 26.83
C PRO A 108 23.87 7.23 25.57
N ARG A 109 24.41 6.65 24.48
CA ARG A 109 23.66 6.41 23.23
C ARG A 109 22.44 5.52 23.42
N ALA A 110 22.50 4.54 24.33
CA ALA A 110 21.38 3.63 24.58
C ALA A 110 20.31 4.27 25.48
N ARG A 111 20.70 5.16 26.41
CA ARG A 111 19.76 6.01 27.17
C ARG A 111 18.97 6.92 26.23
N LEU A 112 19.69 7.57 25.31
CA LEU A 112 19.09 8.41 24.26
C LEU A 112 18.12 7.61 23.39
N ALA A 113 18.51 6.42 22.93
CA ALA A 113 17.64 5.59 22.11
C ALA A 113 16.33 5.20 22.83
N ALA A 114 16.38 4.93 24.15
CA ALA A 114 15.18 4.64 24.94
C ALA A 114 14.23 5.84 25.01
N LEU A 115 14.77 7.02 25.32
CA LEU A 115 14.01 8.28 25.36
C LEU A 115 13.42 8.62 23.99
N GLN A 116 14.22 8.55 22.92
CA GLN A 116 13.77 8.78 21.54
C GLN A 116 12.67 7.81 21.14
N GLY A 117 12.75 6.55 21.55
CA GLY A 117 11.70 5.55 21.32
C GLY A 117 10.36 6.01 21.88
N LEU A 118 10.32 6.47 23.13
CA LEU A 118 9.11 7.02 23.73
C LEU A 118 8.64 8.29 23.02
N LEU A 119 9.53 9.25 22.74
CA LEU A 119 9.19 10.52 22.12
C LEU A 119 8.57 10.35 20.72
N ASN A 120 9.09 9.41 19.92
CA ASN A 120 8.53 9.08 18.61
C ASN A 120 7.12 8.48 18.71
N VAL A 121 6.87 7.67 19.74
CA VAL A 121 5.52 7.14 20.03
C VAL A 121 4.58 8.27 20.44
N LEU A 122 5.04 9.21 21.28
CA LEU A 122 4.25 10.39 21.64
C LEU A 122 3.93 11.26 20.41
N ASP A 123 4.91 11.54 19.55
CA ASP A 123 4.72 12.38 18.36
C ASP A 123 3.72 11.76 17.37
N SER A 124 3.80 10.44 17.17
CA SER A 124 2.95 9.72 16.22
C SER A 124 1.53 9.45 16.73
N GLU A 125 1.35 9.17 18.02
CA GLU A 125 0.07 8.69 18.56
C GLU A 125 -0.71 9.73 19.39
N LEU A 126 -0.04 10.75 19.95
CA LEU A 126 -0.75 11.80 20.68
C LEU A 126 -1.57 12.60 19.68
N ARG A 127 -2.89 12.59 19.80
CA ARG A 127 -3.81 13.32 18.91
C ARG A 127 -4.18 14.68 19.49
N ASP A 128 -4.46 15.65 18.62
CA ASP A 128 -4.88 16.99 19.07
C ASP A 128 -6.20 16.95 19.86
N GLU A 129 -7.07 15.97 19.57
CA GLU A 129 -8.34 15.78 20.29
C GLU A 129 -8.13 15.39 21.76
N ALA A 130 -7.02 14.71 22.08
CA ALA A 130 -6.68 14.37 23.47
C ALA A 130 -6.24 15.61 24.26
N LEU A 131 -5.94 16.73 23.58
CA LEU A 131 -5.42 17.97 24.14
C LEU A 131 -6.48 19.08 24.26
N ASN A 132 -7.77 18.72 24.33
CA ASN A 132 -8.88 19.69 24.30
C ASN A 132 -9.16 20.41 25.63
N SER A 133 -8.59 19.95 26.75
CA SER A 133 -8.74 20.60 28.05
C SER A 133 -7.59 21.59 28.29
N GLY A 134 -7.91 22.89 28.37
CA GLY A 134 -6.91 23.95 28.51
C GLY A 134 -6.04 23.83 29.77
N GLU A 135 -6.58 23.31 30.88
CA GLU A 135 -5.81 23.11 32.11
C GLU A 135 -4.87 21.91 32.02
N GLN A 136 -5.35 20.77 31.51
CA GLN A 136 -4.52 19.58 31.30
C GLN A 136 -3.41 19.82 30.26
N LEU A 137 -3.71 20.58 29.21
CA LEU A 137 -2.72 20.96 28.19
C LEU A 137 -1.60 21.83 28.78
N LYS A 138 -1.94 22.82 29.62
CA LYS A 138 -0.94 23.65 30.31
C LYS A 138 -0.05 22.83 31.23
N ASN A 139 -0.63 21.93 31.99
CA ASN A 139 0.13 21.07 32.89
C ASN A 139 1.05 20.12 32.12
N LEU A 140 0.57 19.54 31.03
CA LEU A 140 1.37 18.68 30.15
C LEU A 140 2.51 19.46 29.47
N GLU A 141 2.25 20.68 28.97
CA GLU A 141 3.29 21.53 28.40
C GLU A 141 4.38 21.83 29.44
N ALA A 142 3.99 22.19 30.68
CA ALA A 142 4.93 22.44 31.75
C ALA A 142 5.77 21.20 32.09
N ALA A 143 5.16 20.01 32.11
CA ALA A 143 5.87 18.76 32.35
C ALA A 143 6.86 18.40 31.22
N LEU A 144 6.46 18.60 29.96
CA LEU A 144 7.32 18.41 28.79
C LEU A 144 8.47 19.43 28.76
N ALA A 145 8.22 20.68 29.16
CA ALA A 145 9.23 21.73 29.21
C ALA A 145 10.27 21.44 30.29
N GLN A 146 9.83 20.95 31.45
CA GLN A 146 10.74 20.49 32.51
C GLN A 146 11.61 19.31 32.05
N LEU A 147 11.05 18.36 31.31
CA LEU A 147 11.80 17.24 30.75
C LEU A 147 12.82 17.71 29.71
N ASP A 148 12.45 18.63 28.82
CA ASP A 148 13.34 19.22 27.81
C ASP A 148 14.50 19.99 28.46
N GLU A 149 14.24 20.80 29.49
CA GLU A 149 15.27 21.51 30.24
C GLU A 149 16.25 20.54 30.90
N THR A 150 15.73 19.52 31.57
CA THR A 150 16.54 18.49 32.25
C THR A 150 17.43 17.76 31.24
N LEU A 151 16.86 17.28 30.13
CA LEU A 151 17.62 16.55 29.12
C LEU A 151 18.63 17.45 28.39
N SER A 152 18.27 18.70 28.09
CA SER A 152 19.18 19.67 27.49
C SER A 152 20.39 19.93 28.37
N ALA A 153 20.20 20.04 29.69
CA ALA A 153 21.30 20.20 30.65
C ALA A 153 22.20 18.96 30.75
N LEU A 154 21.63 17.75 30.57
CA LEU A 154 22.38 16.48 30.66
C LEU A 154 23.08 16.08 29.36
N LEU A 155 22.60 16.59 28.21
CA LEU A 155 23.03 16.20 26.86
C LEU A 155 23.78 17.30 26.12
N ASP A 156 23.83 18.51 26.68
CA ASP A 156 24.32 19.74 26.02
C ASP A 156 23.60 20.02 24.67
N THR A 157 22.43 19.43 24.44
CA THR A 157 21.63 19.57 23.21
C THR A 157 20.16 19.22 23.51
N SER A 158 19.22 20.02 23.00
CA SER A 158 17.78 19.76 23.13
C SER A 158 17.32 18.69 22.11
N PRO A 159 16.56 17.66 22.55
CA PRO A 159 15.96 16.70 21.64
C PRO A 159 14.92 17.36 20.71
N GLU A 160 15.12 17.27 19.38
CA GLU A 160 14.24 17.89 18.38
C GLU A 160 12.77 17.42 18.48
N GLU A 161 12.56 16.16 18.89
CA GLU A 161 11.23 15.58 19.07
C GLU A 161 10.47 16.25 20.23
N LEU A 162 11.15 16.57 21.34
CA LEU A 162 10.55 17.31 22.46
C LEU A 162 10.21 18.75 22.08
N ALA A 163 11.11 19.42 21.37
CA ALA A 163 10.86 20.77 20.86
C ALA A 163 9.62 20.80 19.94
N THR A 164 9.44 19.77 19.12
CA THR A 164 8.27 19.62 18.23
C THR A 164 6.98 19.42 19.03
N LEU A 165 6.98 18.52 20.02
CA LEU A 165 5.84 18.28 20.91
C LEU A 165 5.44 19.53 21.70
N LEU A 166 6.42 20.28 22.23
CA LEU A 166 6.20 21.54 22.94
C LEU A 166 5.58 22.60 22.03
N ARG A 167 6.09 22.75 20.80
CA ARG A 167 5.51 23.67 19.82
C ARG A 167 4.06 23.32 19.51
N ARG A 168 3.76 22.03 19.35
CA ARG A 168 2.41 21.53 19.09
C ARG A 168 1.46 21.82 20.26
N CYS A 169 1.90 21.59 21.50
CA CYS A 169 1.10 21.92 22.69
C CYS A 169 0.79 23.42 22.76
N ARG A 170 1.78 24.29 22.56
CA ARG A 170 1.61 25.75 22.55
C ARG A 170 0.69 26.25 21.44
N GLN A 171 0.75 25.63 20.26
CA GLN A 171 -0.15 25.97 19.15
C GLN A 171 -1.60 25.60 19.50
N GLN A 172 -1.81 24.44 20.11
CA GLN A 172 -3.15 24.02 20.53
C GLN A 172 -3.69 24.87 21.67
N GLU A 173 -2.84 25.27 22.62
CA GLU A 173 -3.24 26.18 23.70
C GLU A 173 -3.70 27.54 23.14
N LYS A 174 -2.97 28.09 22.16
CA LYS A 174 -3.37 29.31 21.45
C LYS A 174 -4.70 29.15 20.72
N ARG A 175 -4.96 28.00 20.09
CA ARG A 175 -6.23 27.71 19.42
C ARG A 175 -7.38 27.67 20.42
N LEU A 176 -7.21 26.94 21.53
CA LEU A 176 -8.20 26.86 22.59
C LEU A 176 -8.47 28.22 23.24
N ALA A 177 -7.43 29.03 23.46
CA ALA A 177 -7.56 30.40 23.96
C ALA A 177 -8.30 31.33 22.99
N ALA A 178 -8.06 31.20 21.67
CA ALA A 178 -8.77 31.96 20.64
C ALA A 178 -10.24 31.56 20.52
N THR A 179 -10.58 30.28 20.73
CA THR A 179 -11.97 29.80 20.77
C THR A 179 -12.68 30.16 22.08
N ALA A 180 -11.95 30.30 23.19
CA ALA A 180 -12.49 30.64 24.51
C ALA A 180 -12.68 32.16 24.73
N GLN A 181 -12.25 33.02 23.80
CA GLN A 181 -12.51 34.45 23.90
C GLN A 181 -14.01 34.71 23.66
N PRO A 182 -14.76 35.25 24.65
CA PRO A 182 -16.12 35.73 24.39
C PRO A 182 -16.02 36.83 23.34
N ALA A 183 -16.92 36.83 22.35
CA ALA A 183 -17.10 37.94 21.43
C ALA A 183 -17.13 39.25 22.23
N ALA A 184 -16.01 39.96 22.24
CA ALA A 184 -15.90 41.26 22.89
C ALA A 184 -16.81 42.19 22.10
N VAL A 185 -17.87 42.60 22.79
CA VAL A 185 -18.83 43.63 22.42
C VAL A 185 -18.11 44.77 21.70
N HIS A 186 -18.39 44.94 20.41
CA HIS A 186 -17.99 46.12 19.66
C HIS A 186 -18.62 47.35 20.31
N ALA A 187 -17.78 48.22 20.88
CA ALA A 187 -18.14 49.60 21.17
C ALA A 187 -18.04 50.44 19.87
N PRO A 188 -18.89 51.47 19.68
CA PRO A 188 -19.23 51.97 18.36
C PRO A 188 -18.27 53.07 17.87
N ALA A 189 -17.82 52.97 16.62
CA ALA A 189 -17.27 54.10 15.87
C ALA A 189 -18.25 54.52 14.77
N LYS A 190 -18.42 55.84 14.66
CA LYS A 190 -19.47 56.62 13.99
C LYS A 190 -19.57 56.47 12.45
N PRO A 191 -20.71 56.92 11.85
CA PRO A 191 -21.11 56.62 10.48
C PRO A 191 -20.75 57.73 9.47
N SER A 192 -20.53 57.36 8.20
CA SER A 192 -20.93 58.12 6.99
C SER A 192 -20.62 57.32 5.70
N PRO A 193 -21.21 57.64 4.53
CA PRO A 193 -22.39 56.97 4.01
C PRO A 193 -22.12 56.18 2.71
N ALA A 194 -23.05 55.27 2.40
CA ALA A 194 -23.16 54.60 1.12
C ALA A 194 -23.53 55.58 -0.03
N PRO A 195 -23.37 55.20 -1.31
CA PRO A 195 -24.41 54.37 -1.91
C PRO A 195 -23.92 53.26 -2.86
N ALA A 196 -24.53 52.09 -2.65
CA ALA A 196 -25.20 51.26 -3.64
C ALA A 196 -24.40 50.31 -4.56
N MET A 197 -24.87 49.05 -4.46
CA MET A 197 -24.87 47.96 -5.44
C MET A 197 -23.63 47.06 -5.52
N THR A 198 -23.74 45.90 -4.86
CA THR A 198 -23.03 44.67 -5.22
C THR A 198 -23.98 43.47 -5.01
N PRO A 199 -23.84 42.39 -5.81
CA PRO A 199 -24.81 41.32 -5.95
C PRO A 199 -24.81 40.36 -4.75
N ALA A 200 -25.84 39.52 -4.69
CA ALA A 200 -26.11 38.55 -3.64
C ALA A 200 -24.87 37.73 -3.20
N PRO A 201 -24.70 37.42 -1.90
CA PRO A 201 -23.56 36.65 -1.42
C PRO A 201 -23.61 35.21 -1.94
N LEU A 202 -22.50 34.78 -2.54
CA LEU A 202 -22.15 33.38 -2.71
C LEU A 202 -22.06 32.71 -1.33
N LEU A 203 -22.53 31.47 -1.26
CA LEU A 203 -22.44 30.59 -0.08
C LEU A 203 -20.97 30.49 0.43
N PRO A 204 -20.74 30.24 1.73
CA PRO A 204 -19.41 30.10 2.28
C PRO A 204 -18.70 28.92 1.63
N ALA A 205 -17.52 29.17 1.05
CA ALA A 205 -16.61 28.11 0.64
C ALA A 205 -16.24 27.29 1.88
N LEU A 206 -16.45 25.97 1.78
CA LEU A 206 -15.88 25.02 2.73
C LEU A 206 -14.37 25.14 2.63
N ASP A 207 -13.69 25.50 3.71
CA ASP A 207 -12.24 25.56 3.78
C ASP A 207 -11.67 24.15 3.52
N GLU A 208 -11.21 23.92 2.29
CA GLU A 208 -10.36 22.77 1.97
C GLU A 208 -9.01 22.95 2.66
N PRO A 209 -8.43 21.90 3.26
CA PRO A 209 -7.10 21.98 3.81
C PRO A 209 -6.12 22.26 2.66
N VAL A 210 -5.45 23.42 2.69
CA VAL A 210 -4.40 23.75 1.73
C VAL A 210 -3.31 22.68 1.84
N ALA A 211 -3.27 21.77 0.87
CA ALA A 211 -2.22 20.77 0.75
C ALA A 211 -0.87 21.48 0.76
N SER A 212 -0.01 21.15 1.71
CA SER A 212 1.35 21.70 1.79
C SER A 212 2.08 21.44 0.48
N ALA A 213 2.58 22.50 -0.17
CA ALA A 213 3.34 22.37 -1.41
C ALA A 213 4.59 21.49 -1.20
N VAL A 214 4.82 20.51 -2.09
CA VAL A 214 6.02 19.67 -2.09
C VAL A 214 7.16 20.50 -2.68
N ALA A 215 8.04 21.03 -1.82
CA ALA A 215 9.09 21.97 -2.21
C ALA A 215 10.49 21.32 -2.34
N SER A 216 10.67 20.09 -1.84
CA SER A 216 11.94 19.36 -1.88
C SER A 216 11.76 17.84 -2.02
N GLU A 217 12.81 17.12 -2.45
CA GLU A 217 12.82 15.66 -2.48
C GLU A 217 12.61 15.06 -1.08
N ARG A 218 13.07 15.74 -0.03
CA ARG A 218 12.85 15.33 1.36
C ARG A 218 11.37 15.41 1.75
N ASP A 219 10.67 16.45 1.30
CA ASP A 219 9.23 16.60 1.51
C ASP A 219 8.45 15.56 0.72
N ALA A 220 8.87 15.26 -0.51
CA ALA A 220 8.29 14.20 -1.33
C ALA A 220 8.44 12.82 -0.68
N ALA A 221 9.63 12.50 -0.16
CA ALA A 221 9.89 11.24 0.55
C ALA A 221 9.08 11.15 1.86
N LYS A 222 8.93 12.28 2.59
CA LYS A 222 8.10 12.34 3.80
C LYS A 222 6.63 12.12 3.46
N LEU A 223 6.11 12.78 2.43
CA LEU A 223 4.73 12.61 1.96
C LEU A 223 4.49 11.18 1.48
N LEU A 224 5.45 10.58 0.78
CA LEU A 224 5.35 9.19 0.34
C LEU A 224 5.25 8.21 1.52
N ARG A 225 6.03 8.42 2.58
CA ARG A 225 5.91 7.64 3.82
C ARG A 225 4.54 7.82 4.47
N GLN A 226 4.03 9.06 4.54
CA GLN A 226 2.67 9.32 5.04
C GLN A 226 1.59 8.63 4.20
N LEU A 227 1.76 8.56 2.89
CA LEU A 227 0.87 7.80 1.99
C LEU A 227 0.98 6.29 2.24
N GLN A 228 2.18 5.75 2.38
CA GLN A 228 2.41 4.34 2.75
C GLN A 228 1.73 3.99 4.09
N ASP A 229 1.84 4.86 5.10
CA ASP A 229 1.23 4.66 6.42
C ASP A 229 -0.31 4.73 6.36
N SER A 230 -0.83 5.69 5.58
CA SER A 230 -2.27 5.85 5.38
C SER A 230 -2.88 4.72 4.57
N ALA A 231 -2.15 4.21 3.58
CA ALA A 231 -2.55 3.06 2.79
C ALA A 231 -2.67 1.78 3.63
N ARG A 232 -1.81 1.57 4.64
CA ARG A 232 -1.95 0.42 5.56
C ARG A 232 -3.26 0.47 6.35
N ARG A 233 -3.67 1.65 6.80
CA ARG A 233 -4.98 1.86 7.47
C ARG A 233 -6.13 1.58 6.52
N LEU A 234 -6.04 2.04 5.27
CA LEU A 234 -7.06 1.82 4.25
C LEU A 234 -7.16 0.35 3.81
N ALA A 235 -6.02 -0.32 3.62
CA ALA A 235 -5.96 -1.75 3.33
C ALA A 235 -6.56 -2.58 4.47
N SER A 236 -6.26 -2.23 5.73
CA SER A 236 -6.85 -2.87 6.91
C SER A 236 -8.37 -2.66 6.98
N PHE A 237 -8.86 -1.51 6.55
CA PHE A 237 -10.29 -1.24 6.46
C PHE A 237 -10.97 -2.11 5.38
N TRP A 238 -10.44 -2.13 4.16
CA TRP A 238 -10.96 -2.99 3.08
C TRP A 238 -10.87 -4.48 3.43
N GLN A 239 -9.86 -4.89 4.22
CA GLN A 239 -9.74 -6.24 4.73
C GLN A 239 -10.89 -6.67 5.63
N LYS A 240 -11.36 -5.79 6.51
CA LYS A 240 -12.46 -6.09 7.43
C LYS A 240 -13.77 -6.32 6.68
N ASP A 241 -14.00 -5.56 5.61
CA ASP A 241 -15.24 -5.60 4.83
C ASP A 241 -15.24 -6.75 3.80
N ASN A 242 -14.20 -6.82 2.96
CA ASN A 242 -14.04 -7.86 1.95
C ASN A 242 -12.57 -8.28 1.88
N PRO A 243 -12.15 -9.41 2.48
CA PRO A 243 -10.75 -9.85 2.48
C PRO A 243 -10.18 -10.15 1.08
N ALA A 244 -11.03 -10.33 0.06
CA ALA A 244 -10.64 -10.53 -1.34
C ALA A 244 -10.50 -9.21 -2.14
N ASP A 245 -10.69 -8.05 -1.52
CA ASP A 245 -10.65 -6.76 -2.24
C ASP A 245 -9.26 -6.50 -2.87
N ALA A 246 -9.23 -6.54 -4.21
CA ALA A 246 -8.04 -6.34 -5.04
C ALA A 246 -7.37 -4.97 -4.81
N ARG A 247 -8.13 -3.94 -4.40
CA ARG A 247 -7.62 -2.58 -4.17
C ARG A 247 -6.53 -2.57 -3.09
N ARG A 248 -6.59 -3.45 -2.09
CA ARG A 248 -5.54 -3.54 -1.06
C ARG A 248 -4.20 -3.95 -1.66
N PHE A 249 -4.22 -4.93 -2.56
CA PHE A 249 -3.02 -5.56 -3.10
C PHE A 249 -2.38 -4.62 -4.12
N ARG A 250 -3.22 -3.99 -4.96
CA ARG A 250 -2.83 -2.89 -5.85
C ARG A 250 -2.11 -1.79 -5.09
N LEU A 251 -2.78 -1.21 -4.08
CA LEU A 251 -2.25 -0.07 -3.34
C LEU A 251 -0.94 -0.42 -2.61
N ALA A 252 -0.85 -1.63 -2.05
CA ALA A 252 0.36 -2.12 -1.40
C ALA A 252 1.55 -2.21 -2.38
N ARG A 253 1.39 -2.78 -3.58
CA ARG A 253 2.48 -2.88 -4.57
C ARG A 253 2.89 -1.51 -5.09
N VAL A 254 1.92 -0.71 -5.52
CA VAL A 254 2.16 0.65 -6.04
C VAL A 254 2.99 1.46 -5.06
N LEU A 255 2.63 1.44 -3.76
CA LEU A 255 3.34 2.21 -2.76
C LEU A 255 4.65 1.57 -2.27
N THR A 256 4.81 0.25 -2.41
CA THR A 256 6.07 -0.43 -2.08
C THR A 256 7.16 -0.07 -3.09
N TRP A 257 6.82 0.04 -4.37
CA TRP A 257 7.79 0.31 -5.44
C TRP A 257 7.86 1.78 -5.89
N SER A 258 6.94 2.64 -5.46
CA SER A 258 6.92 4.07 -5.82
C SER A 258 8.18 4.86 -5.42
N ALA A 259 8.93 4.40 -4.42
CA ALA A 259 10.19 5.01 -4.01
C ALA A 259 11.40 4.55 -4.85
N ILE A 260 11.23 3.56 -5.72
CA ILE A 260 12.32 2.91 -6.46
C ILE A 260 12.38 3.47 -7.88
N SER A 261 13.32 4.39 -8.09
CA SER A 261 13.60 4.99 -9.39
C SER A 261 14.79 4.36 -10.13
N ALA A 262 15.60 3.56 -9.41
CA ALA A 262 16.77 2.89 -9.96
C ALA A 262 17.07 1.59 -9.20
N LEU A 263 17.81 0.70 -9.85
CA LEU A 263 18.23 -0.57 -9.25
C LEU A 263 19.34 -0.38 -8.21
N PRO A 264 19.38 -1.24 -7.17
CA PRO A 264 20.48 -1.24 -6.23
C PRO A 264 21.80 -1.58 -6.96
N GLY A 265 22.89 -0.96 -6.52
CA GLY A 265 24.22 -1.29 -7.03
C GLY A 265 24.55 -2.76 -6.78
N ALA A 266 25.03 -3.44 -7.82
CA ALA A 266 25.42 -4.84 -7.78
C ALA A 266 26.88 -5.02 -8.23
N ASP A 267 27.52 -6.10 -7.77
CA ASP A 267 28.84 -6.49 -8.23
C ASP A 267 28.80 -7.18 -9.62
N HIS A 268 29.96 -7.59 -10.14
CA HIS A 268 30.07 -8.29 -11.43
C HIS A 268 29.35 -9.65 -11.49
N GLN A 269 28.91 -10.19 -10.35
CA GLN A 269 28.15 -11.44 -10.24
C GLN A 269 26.65 -11.18 -9.99
N GLY A 270 26.20 -9.92 -10.03
CA GLY A 270 24.81 -9.55 -9.78
C GLY A 270 24.42 -9.54 -8.30
N ARG A 271 25.37 -9.56 -7.36
CA ARG A 271 25.10 -9.52 -5.91
C ARG A 271 25.01 -8.09 -5.42
N THR A 272 23.97 -7.81 -4.67
CA THR A 272 23.71 -6.49 -4.07
C THR A 272 24.16 -6.45 -2.61
N GLN A 273 24.18 -5.27 -1.99
CA GLN A 273 24.43 -5.12 -0.55
C GLN A 273 23.15 -5.29 0.30
N LEU A 274 22.04 -5.68 -0.34
CA LEU A 274 20.77 -5.85 0.33
C LEU A 274 20.72 -7.20 1.04
N LYS A 275 20.19 -7.20 2.26
CA LYS A 275 20.01 -8.43 3.04
C LYS A 275 18.69 -9.11 2.69
N PRO A 276 18.66 -10.44 2.59
CA PRO A 276 17.42 -11.17 2.43
C PRO A 276 16.64 -11.19 3.75
N LEU A 277 15.40 -11.68 3.69
CA LEU A 277 14.67 -12.03 4.91
C LEU A 277 15.40 -13.14 5.69
N PRO A 278 15.27 -13.19 7.03
CA PRO A 278 15.84 -14.27 7.83
C PRO A 278 15.39 -15.66 7.35
N ALA A 279 16.33 -16.59 7.20
CA ALA A 279 16.07 -17.93 6.69
C ALA A 279 15.01 -18.70 7.49
N THR A 280 14.98 -18.53 8.82
CA THR A 280 13.95 -19.11 9.70
C THR A 280 12.54 -18.65 9.35
N LYS A 281 12.41 -17.37 8.96
CA LYS A 281 11.13 -16.79 8.55
C LYS A 281 10.69 -17.30 7.18
N LEU A 282 11.63 -17.41 6.24
CA LEU A 282 11.37 -17.99 4.91
C LEU A 282 10.93 -19.46 5.00
N LEU A 283 11.56 -20.25 5.86
CA LEU A 283 11.17 -21.64 6.12
C LEU A 283 9.74 -21.73 6.66
N ASN A 284 9.40 -20.93 7.68
CA ASN A 284 8.05 -20.89 8.25
C ASN A 284 6.99 -20.56 7.17
N TYR A 285 7.25 -19.58 6.30
CA TYR A 285 6.32 -19.27 5.21
C TYR A 285 6.13 -20.43 4.23
N ARG A 286 7.21 -21.14 3.87
CA ARG A 286 7.12 -22.30 2.98
C ARG A 286 6.35 -23.45 3.62
N ASP A 287 6.61 -23.73 4.89
CA ASP A 287 5.93 -24.80 5.62
C ASP A 287 4.42 -24.52 5.76
N ARG A 288 4.04 -23.29 6.12
CA ARG A 288 2.62 -22.89 6.25
C ARG A 288 1.89 -22.90 4.92
N LEU A 289 2.56 -22.52 3.83
CA LEU A 289 2.00 -22.60 2.48
C LEU A 289 1.68 -24.06 2.11
N GLN A 290 2.57 -24.99 2.42
CA GLN A 290 2.36 -26.42 2.17
C GLN A 290 1.27 -27.02 3.07
N GLN A 291 1.13 -26.52 4.30
CA GLN A 291 0.08 -26.94 5.24
C GLN A 291 -1.32 -26.40 4.87
N GLY A 292 -1.40 -25.41 3.97
CA GLY A 292 -2.66 -24.82 3.53
C GLY A 292 -3.23 -23.74 4.46
N ASP A 293 -2.46 -23.25 5.43
CA ASP A 293 -2.82 -22.11 6.28
C ASP A 293 -2.59 -20.78 5.55
N VAL A 294 -3.30 -20.60 4.43
CA VAL A 294 -3.02 -19.55 3.43
C VAL A 294 -3.62 -18.19 3.78
N ALA A 295 -4.70 -18.12 4.56
CA ALA A 295 -5.35 -16.85 4.90
C ALA A 295 -4.48 -16.01 5.84
N VAL A 296 -4.01 -16.61 6.94
CA VAL A 296 -3.16 -15.92 7.92
C VAL A 296 -1.77 -15.68 7.31
N LEU A 297 -1.23 -16.66 6.59
CA LEU A 297 0.05 -16.52 5.87
C LEU A 297 0.04 -15.34 4.90
N LEU A 298 -1.06 -15.16 4.13
CA LEU A 298 -1.18 -14.05 3.20
C LEU A 298 -1.02 -12.70 3.91
N ASP A 299 -1.70 -12.48 5.04
CA ASP A 299 -1.56 -11.26 5.82
C ASP A 299 -0.11 -11.02 6.27
N GLU A 300 0.59 -12.08 6.65
CA GLU A 300 1.99 -11.99 7.08
C GLU A 300 2.97 -11.66 5.97
N LEU A 301 2.72 -12.25 4.80
CA LEU A 301 3.49 -12.01 3.59
C LEU A 301 3.34 -10.55 3.18
N GLU A 302 2.10 -10.04 3.13
CA GLU A 302 1.81 -8.65 2.76
C GLU A 302 2.58 -7.64 3.62
N ILE A 303 2.63 -7.84 4.93
CA ILE A 303 3.42 -7.02 5.85
C ILE A 303 4.92 -7.07 5.49
N SER A 304 5.45 -8.26 5.26
CA SER A 304 6.88 -8.45 4.98
C SER A 304 7.29 -7.83 3.64
N LEU A 305 6.43 -7.93 2.63
CA LEU A 305 6.65 -7.38 1.29
C LEU A 305 6.80 -5.86 1.30
N THR A 306 6.09 -5.15 2.18
CA THR A 306 6.25 -3.67 2.32
C THR A 306 7.66 -3.25 2.78
N LYS A 307 8.39 -4.15 3.45
CA LYS A 307 9.74 -3.89 3.98
C LYS A 307 10.84 -4.50 3.12
N ALA A 308 10.49 -5.42 2.22
CA ALA A 308 11.42 -6.16 1.38
C ALA A 308 10.98 -6.07 -0.09
N PRO A 309 11.08 -4.88 -0.72
CA PRO A 309 10.52 -4.62 -2.05
C PRO A 309 11.14 -5.47 -3.17
N PHE A 310 12.36 -5.99 -2.97
CA PHE A 310 13.07 -6.79 -3.96
C PHE A 310 12.93 -8.30 -3.74
N TRP A 311 12.16 -8.73 -2.74
CA TRP A 311 11.89 -10.15 -2.49
C TRP A 311 10.73 -10.63 -3.36
N LEU A 312 11.01 -10.96 -4.63
CA LEU A 312 10.01 -11.32 -5.63
C LEU A 312 9.33 -12.66 -5.32
N ASP A 313 10.06 -13.60 -4.72
CA ASP A 313 9.50 -14.89 -4.29
C ASP A 313 8.34 -14.71 -3.29
N GLY A 314 8.41 -13.70 -2.41
CA GLY A 314 7.31 -13.40 -1.48
C GLY A 314 6.02 -12.98 -2.18
N HIS A 315 6.14 -12.30 -3.33
CA HIS A 315 4.97 -11.93 -4.14
C HIS A 315 4.37 -13.15 -4.85
N HIS A 316 5.21 -14.09 -5.31
CA HIS A 316 4.75 -15.37 -5.84
C HIS A 316 4.01 -16.18 -4.75
N MET A 317 4.55 -16.24 -3.53
CA MET A 317 3.87 -16.90 -2.40
C MET A 317 2.53 -16.24 -2.06
N SER A 318 2.46 -14.90 -2.09
CA SER A 318 1.20 -14.15 -1.91
C SER A 318 0.17 -14.53 -2.99
N TRP A 319 0.59 -14.62 -4.25
CA TRP A 319 -0.25 -15.10 -5.36
C TRP A 319 -0.73 -16.55 -5.16
N GLN A 320 0.14 -17.44 -4.69
CA GLN A 320 -0.23 -18.83 -4.40
C GLN A 320 -1.30 -18.90 -3.29
N CYS A 321 -1.17 -18.08 -2.24
CA CYS A 321 -2.19 -17.98 -1.19
C CYS A 321 -3.53 -17.49 -1.76
N LEU A 322 -3.50 -16.45 -2.60
CA LEU A 322 -4.70 -15.89 -3.23
C LEU A 322 -5.43 -16.92 -4.12
N ASN A 323 -4.70 -17.71 -4.89
CA ASN A 323 -5.27 -18.79 -5.68
C ASN A 323 -5.85 -19.92 -4.82
N ALA A 324 -5.16 -20.31 -3.74
CA ALA A 324 -5.67 -21.30 -2.80
C ALA A 324 -6.98 -20.84 -2.12
N LEU A 325 -7.10 -19.54 -1.85
CA LEU A 325 -8.30 -18.89 -1.33
C LEU A 325 -9.39 -18.64 -2.40
N ARG A 326 -9.07 -18.90 -3.68
CA ARG A 326 -9.93 -18.65 -4.85
C ARG A 326 -10.27 -17.17 -5.07
N TRP A 327 -9.36 -16.27 -4.72
CA TRP A 327 -9.51 -14.81 -4.91
C TRP A 327 -8.83 -14.38 -6.21
N GLN A 328 -9.39 -14.81 -7.34
CA GLN A 328 -8.74 -14.69 -8.65
C GLN A 328 -8.42 -13.25 -9.02
N ALA A 329 -9.37 -12.32 -8.86
CA ALA A 329 -9.14 -10.90 -9.18
C ALA A 329 -7.99 -10.27 -8.37
N ALA A 330 -7.79 -10.69 -7.12
CA ALA A 330 -6.67 -10.24 -6.30
C ALA A 330 -5.35 -10.91 -6.73
N ALA A 331 -5.39 -12.19 -7.08
CA ALA A 331 -4.22 -12.90 -7.61
C ALA A 331 -3.74 -12.25 -8.92
N ASP A 332 -4.66 -11.97 -9.85
CA ASP A 332 -4.35 -11.33 -11.13
C ASP A 332 -3.78 -9.92 -10.92
N GLU A 333 -4.31 -9.15 -9.96
CA GLU A 333 -3.75 -7.85 -9.59
C GLU A 333 -2.31 -7.95 -9.09
N VAL A 334 -2.01 -8.90 -8.18
CA VAL A 334 -0.64 -9.10 -7.68
C VAL A 334 0.31 -9.45 -8.81
N LEU A 335 -0.08 -10.40 -9.66
CA LEU A 335 0.75 -10.81 -10.80
C LEU A 335 0.97 -9.65 -11.78
N GLY A 336 -0.08 -8.91 -12.13
CA GLY A 336 -0.01 -7.78 -13.06
C GLY A 336 0.95 -6.70 -12.57
N GLN A 337 0.88 -6.34 -11.29
CA GLN A 337 1.79 -5.36 -10.69
C GLN A 337 3.25 -5.84 -10.66
N VAL A 338 3.49 -7.10 -10.28
CA VAL A 338 4.85 -7.66 -10.23
C VAL A 338 5.45 -7.71 -11.64
N ARG A 339 4.67 -8.16 -12.63
CA ARG A 339 5.07 -8.15 -14.04
C ARG A 339 5.43 -6.76 -14.52
N HIS A 340 4.59 -5.76 -14.23
CA HIS A 340 4.87 -4.38 -14.60
C HIS A 340 6.21 -3.91 -14.01
N PHE A 341 6.44 -4.14 -12.71
CA PHE A 341 7.69 -3.76 -12.06
C PHE A 341 8.92 -4.46 -12.65
N THR A 342 8.84 -5.77 -12.87
CA THR A 342 9.92 -6.54 -13.53
C THR A 342 10.11 -6.18 -15.00
N GLY A 343 9.07 -5.68 -15.68
CA GLY A 343 9.16 -5.19 -17.05
C GLY A 343 9.84 -3.83 -17.14
N VAL A 344 9.63 -2.95 -16.16
CA VAL A 344 10.34 -1.67 -16.04
C VAL A 344 11.81 -1.90 -15.67
N PHE A 345 12.10 -2.92 -14.87
CA PHE A 345 13.47 -3.27 -14.47
C PHE A 345 13.81 -4.75 -14.75
N PRO A 346 14.04 -5.16 -16.02
CA PRO A 346 14.27 -6.56 -16.38
C PRO A 346 15.48 -7.20 -15.69
N ALA A 347 16.53 -6.41 -15.43
CA ALA A 347 17.72 -6.88 -14.75
C ALA A 347 17.47 -7.36 -13.31
N LEU A 348 16.32 -7.05 -12.68
CA LEU A 348 15.96 -7.58 -11.36
C LEU A 348 16.02 -9.11 -11.27
N LEU A 349 15.68 -9.79 -12.37
CA LEU A 349 15.64 -11.25 -12.43
C LEU A 349 17.03 -11.91 -12.41
N GLU A 350 18.08 -11.10 -12.61
CA GLU A 350 19.49 -11.53 -12.59
C GLU A 350 20.20 -11.12 -11.28
N LEU A 351 19.54 -10.34 -10.42
CA LEU A 351 20.11 -9.84 -9.17
C LEU A 351 19.89 -10.79 -7.99
N SER A 352 20.79 -10.68 -7.01
CA SER A 352 20.77 -11.44 -5.76
C SER A 352 21.08 -10.56 -4.54
N PHE A 353 20.69 -11.05 -3.37
CA PHE A 353 21.02 -10.47 -2.07
C PHE A 353 22.51 -10.70 -1.73
N ASP A 354 22.97 -10.12 -0.62
CA ASP A 354 24.36 -10.18 -0.16
C ASP A 354 24.85 -11.62 0.15
N ASP A 355 23.93 -12.50 0.56
CA ASP A 355 24.18 -13.92 0.80
C ASP A 355 24.15 -14.78 -0.48
N GLY A 356 23.85 -14.18 -1.65
CA GLY A 356 23.74 -14.86 -2.94
C GLY A 356 22.36 -15.46 -3.22
N THR A 357 21.39 -15.33 -2.31
CA THR A 357 19.99 -15.71 -2.58
C THR A 357 19.45 -14.83 -3.73
N PRO A 358 18.87 -15.40 -4.81
CA PRO A 358 18.34 -14.59 -5.90
C PRO A 358 17.11 -13.78 -5.46
N PHE A 359 16.84 -12.66 -6.12
CA PHE A 359 15.60 -11.90 -5.89
C PHE A 359 14.35 -12.68 -6.34
N ALA A 360 14.50 -13.44 -7.43
CA ALA A 360 13.51 -14.37 -7.95
C ALA A 360 14.14 -15.74 -8.21
N ASP A 361 13.62 -16.78 -7.57
CA ASP A 361 14.02 -18.16 -7.84
C ASP A 361 13.56 -18.67 -9.22
N SER A 362 13.87 -19.92 -9.57
CA SER A 362 13.45 -20.52 -10.84
C SER A 362 11.91 -20.58 -10.98
N HIS A 363 11.19 -20.94 -9.92
CA HIS A 363 9.73 -21.03 -9.95
C HIS A 363 9.06 -19.67 -10.06
N THR A 364 9.58 -18.64 -9.39
CA THR A 364 9.10 -17.26 -9.50
C THR A 364 9.31 -16.71 -10.90
N ARG A 365 10.46 -17.01 -11.54
CA ARG A 365 10.70 -16.63 -12.94
C ARG A 365 9.76 -17.33 -13.90
N GLU A 366 9.52 -18.63 -13.70
CA GLU A 366 8.52 -19.39 -14.47
C GLU A 366 7.11 -18.83 -14.26
N TRP A 367 6.73 -18.50 -13.03
CA TRP A 367 5.44 -17.88 -12.70
C TRP A 367 5.25 -16.53 -13.39
N LEU A 368 6.27 -15.67 -13.38
CA LEU A 368 6.24 -14.39 -14.09
C LEU A 368 6.10 -14.58 -15.61
N GLY A 369 6.71 -15.63 -16.15
CA GLY A 369 6.52 -16.05 -17.55
C GLY A 369 5.21 -16.80 -17.82
N SER A 370 4.52 -17.30 -16.79
CA SER A 370 3.33 -18.15 -16.93
C SER A 370 2.08 -17.32 -17.21
N THR A 371 1.49 -17.48 -18.39
CA THR A 371 0.28 -16.76 -18.77
C THR A 371 -0.90 -17.17 -17.88
N THR A 372 -1.12 -16.46 -16.76
CA THR A 372 -2.34 -16.62 -15.96
C THR A 372 -3.48 -16.03 -16.79
N GLY A 373 -4.59 -16.76 -16.90
CA GLY A 373 -5.70 -16.44 -17.77
C GLY A 373 -6.43 -15.17 -17.37
N GLN A 374 -5.88 -14.01 -17.72
CA GLN A 374 -6.54 -12.93 -18.45
C GLN A 374 -5.44 -12.01 -18.99
N GLU A 375 -5.52 -11.75 -20.30
CA GLU A 375 -4.75 -10.75 -21.03
C GLU A 375 -3.23 -10.97 -21.03
N THR A 376 -2.83 -11.89 -21.89
CA THR A 376 -1.65 -11.68 -22.74
C THR A 376 -1.63 -10.26 -23.30
N SER A 377 -0.92 -9.35 -22.64
CA SER A 377 -0.07 -8.38 -23.35
C SER A 377 1.23 -9.10 -23.72
N VAL A 378 1.11 -10.11 -24.58
CA VAL A 378 2.10 -10.26 -25.64
C VAL A 378 1.89 -9.02 -26.51
N PRO A 379 2.93 -8.36 -27.06
CA PRO A 379 2.70 -7.51 -28.22
C PRO A 379 2.16 -8.47 -29.29
N ALA A 380 0.84 -8.47 -29.37
CA ALA A 380 -0.03 -9.25 -30.22
C ALA A 380 -1.18 -8.28 -30.48
N VAL A 381 -0.92 -7.29 -31.33
CA VAL A 381 -1.84 -6.38 -32.00
C VAL A 381 -3.13 -6.19 -31.18
N SER A 382 -3.20 -5.11 -30.41
CA SER A 382 -4.42 -4.77 -29.70
C SER A 382 -5.59 -4.69 -30.68
N LEU A 383 -6.44 -5.71 -30.66
CA LEU A 383 -7.77 -5.66 -31.26
C LEU A 383 -8.54 -4.55 -30.54
N PRO A 384 -9.03 -3.52 -31.23
CA PRO A 384 -9.72 -2.43 -30.58
C PRO A 384 -11.02 -2.87 -29.93
N GLN A 385 -11.34 -2.17 -28.84
CA GLN A 385 -12.53 -2.40 -28.03
C GLN A 385 -13.80 -2.23 -28.86
N LEU A 386 -14.73 -3.18 -28.72
CA LEU A 386 -16.06 -3.10 -29.30
C LEU A 386 -16.76 -1.85 -28.75
N HIS A 387 -17.23 -0.96 -29.63
CA HIS A 387 -17.69 0.40 -29.30
C HIS A 387 -18.99 0.49 -28.47
N SER A 388 -19.65 -0.62 -28.18
CA SER A 388 -20.94 -0.67 -27.49
C SER A 388 -20.90 -1.70 -26.37
N ASP A 389 -21.26 -1.26 -25.16
CA ASP A 389 -21.37 -2.12 -23.98
C ASP A 389 -22.35 -3.28 -24.23
N ASP A 390 -23.41 -3.05 -25.01
CA ASP A 390 -24.40 -4.07 -25.38
C ASP A 390 -23.78 -5.19 -26.23
N LEU A 391 -22.90 -4.84 -27.15
CA LEU A 391 -22.18 -5.78 -28.01
C LEU A 391 -21.18 -6.61 -27.19
N GLN A 392 -20.50 -5.99 -26.22
CA GLN A 392 -19.60 -6.69 -25.32
C GLN A 392 -20.34 -7.67 -24.41
N GLN A 393 -21.43 -7.24 -23.78
CA GLN A 393 -22.26 -8.09 -22.92
C GLN A 393 -22.86 -9.28 -23.68
N ALA A 394 -23.35 -9.04 -24.90
CA ALA A 394 -23.89 -10.10 -25.74
C ALA A 394 -22.81 -11.10 -26.18
N LEU A 395 -21.59 -10.64 -26.50
CA LEU A 395 -20.48 -11.53 -26.82
C LEU A 395 -20.07 -12.37 -25.60
N THR A 396 -19.94 -11.77 -24.41
CA THR A 396 -19.61 -12.50 -23.17
C THR A 396 -20.66 -13.57 -22.87
N THR A 397 -21.95 -13.21 -22.97
CA THR A 397 -23.05 -14.17 -22.77
C THR A 397 -22.98 -15.33 -23.77
N ALA A 398 -22.69 -15.04 -25.04
CA ALA A 398 -22.56 -16.06 -26.08
C ALA A 398 -21.33 -16.97 -25.87
N MET A 399 -20.22 -16.42 -25.35
CA MET A 399 -19.03 -17.19 -24.98
C MET A 399 -19.28 -18.14 -23.80
N GLU A 400 -20.05 -17.70 -22.79
CA GLU A 400 -20.44 -18.56 -21.65
C GLU A 400 -21.37 -19.70 -22.07
N GLN A 401 -22.23 -19.46 -23.06
CA GLN A 401 -23.18 -20.44 -23.59
C GLN A 401 -22.56 -21.41 -24.59
N LEU A 402 -21.42 -21.06 -25.20
CA LEU A 402 -20.76 -21.86 -26.23
C LEU A 402 -20.44 -23.31 -25.78
N PRO A 403 -19.88 -23.56 -24.57
CA PRO A 403 -19.59 -24.93 -24.11
C PRO A 403 -20.85 -25.75 -23.81
N GLN A 404 -21.98 -25.09 -23.54
CA GLN A 404 -23.21 -25.74 -23.06
C GLN A 404 -24.20 -26.04 -24.19
N LEU A 405 -24.35 -25.12 -25.15
CA LEU A 405 -25.35 -25.19 -26.21
C LEU A 405 -24.75 -25.41 -27.60
N GLY A 406 -23.42 -25.27 -27.75
CA GLY A 406 -22.72 -25.33 -29.03
C GLY A 406 -22.84 -24.05 -29.86
N LEU A 407 -22.10 -23.99 -30.97
CA LEU A 407 -21.91 -22.77 -31.76
C LEU A 407 -23.21 -22.21 -32.36
N GLY A 408 -24.09 -23.08 -32.87
CA GLY A 408 -25.33 -22.65 -33.52
C GLY A 408 -26.23 -21.79 -32.62
N PRO A 409 -26.66 -22.31 -31.45
CA PRO A 409 -27.45 -21.54 -30.49
C PRO A 409 -26.74 -20.30 -29.96
N ALA A 410 -25.43 -20.37 -29.71
CA ALA A 410 -24.65 -19.22 -29.23
C ALA A 410 -24.58 -18.07 -30.25
N LEU A 411 -24.63 -18.37 -31.55
CA LEU A 411 -24.64 -17.37 -32.62
C LEU A 411 -26.02 -16.74 -32.87
N GLN A 412 -27.13 -17.38 -32.48
CA GLN A 412 -28.47 -16.87 -32.80
C GLN A 412 -28.77 -15.48 -32.22
N PRO A 413 -28.47 -15.18 -30.95
CA PRO A 413 -28.69 -13.85 -30.39
C PRO A 413 -27.90 -12.76 -31.13
N LEU A 414 -26.62 -13.05 -31.44
CA LEU A 414 -25.76 -12.12 -32.19
C LEU A 414 -26.24 -11.91 -33.63
N GLN A 415 -26.70 -12.98 -34.28
CA GLN A 415 -27.25 -12.90 -35.63
C GLN A 415 -28.55 -12.08 -35.65
N GLN A 416 -29.40 -12.20 -34.62
CA GLN A 416 -30.62 -11.41 -34.48
C GLN A 416 -30.29 -9.94 -34.22
N ALA A 417 -29.35 -9.65 -33.32
CA ALA A 417 -28.88 -8.28 -33.06
C ALA A 417 -28.25 -7.63 -34.31
N ALA A 418 -27.47 -8.39 -35.09
CA ALA A 418 -26.91 -7.92 -36.36
C ALA A 418 -27.97 -7.50 -37.39
N ARG A 419 -29.13 -8.18 -37.41
CA ARG A 419 -30.25 -7.86 -38.32
C ARG A 419 -31.05 -6.65 -37.87
N LEU A 420 -31.11 -6.42 -36.56
CA LEU A 420 -31.84 -5.31 -35.95
C LEU A 420 -30.97 -4.05 -35.81
N ALA A 421 -29.67 -4.15 -36.08
CA ALA A 421 -28.74 -3.04 -36.02
C ALA A 421 -29.16 -1.88 -36.94
N GLY A 422 -29.30 -0.69 -36.35
CA GLY A 422 -29.72 0.52 -37.06
C GLY A 422 -28.61 1.18 -37.89
N SER A 423 -27.35 0.85 -37.63
CA SER A 423 -26.19 1.41 -38.33
C SER A 423 -25.33 0.31 -38.97
N GLY A 424 -24.70 0.63 -40.10
CA GLY A 424 -23.75 -0.28 -40.78
C GLY A 424 -22.52 -0.59 -39.94
N ARG A 425 -22.14 0.32 -39.04
CA ARG A 425 -21.04 0.16 -38.08
C ARG A 425 -21.38 -0.90 -37.03
N ASP A 426 -22.57 -0.83 -36.45
CA ASP A 426 -23.01 -1.81 -35.44
C ASP A 426 -23.17 -3.18 -36.09
N ALA A 427 -23.74 -3.24 -37.30
CA ALA A 427 -23.84 -4.48 -38.07
C ALA A 427 -22.46 -5.12 -38.34
N ALA A 428 -21.42 -4.32 -38.61
CA ALA A 428 -20.04 -4.79 -38.73
C ALA A 428 -19.52 -5.33 -37.39
N GLY A 429 -19.75 -4.62 -36.28
CA GLY A 429 -19.39 -5.07 -34.93
C GLY A 429 -20.01 -6.42 -34.56
N TRP A 430 -21.31 -6.61 -34.84
CA TRP A 430 -21.99 -7.89 -34.61
C TRP A 430 -21.41 -9.03 -35.49
N ARG A 431 -21.03 -8.73 -36.74
CA ARG A 431 -20.38 -9.72 -37.63
C ARG A 431 -19.00 -10.12 -37.12
N LEU A 432 -18.20 -9.17 -36.63
CA LEU A 432 -16.90 -9.44 -36.02
C LEU A 432 -17.05 -10.29 -34.75
N ALA A 433 -18.01 -9.98 -33.89
CA ALA A 433 -18.32 -10.77 -32.70
C ALA A 433 -18.70 -12.22 -33.03
N MET A 434 -19.54 -12.44 -34.06
CA MET A 434 -19.86 -13.79 -34.54
C MET A 434 -18.62 -14.52 -35.07
N ALA A 435 -17.75 -13.82 -35.82
CA ALA A 435 -16.51 -14.41 -36.33
C ALA A 435 -15.54 -14.81 -35.21
N ARG A 436 -15.44 -14.01 -34.12
CA ARG A 436 -14.66 -14.36 -32.92
C ARG A 436 -15.12 -15.70 -32.33
N LEU A 437 -16.43 -15.91 -32.18
CA LEU A 437 -16.96 -17.20 -31.70
C LEU A 437 -16.64 -18.36 -32.65
N CYS A 438 -16.74 -18.15 -33.96
CA CYS A 438 -16.35 -19.17 -34.94
C CYS A 438 -14.86 -19.54 -34.84
N VAL A 439 -13.98 -18.57 -34.60
CA VAL A 439 -12.54 -18.82 -34.39
C VAL A 439 -12.30 -19.58 -33.09
N LEU A 440 -12.97 -19.20 -31.99
CA LEU A 440 -12.89 -19.89 -30.69
C LEU A 440 -13.32 -21.35 -30.77
N ASP A 441 -14.41 -21.64 -31.50
CA ASP A 441 -14.90 -23.00 -31.74
C ASP A 441 -14.13 -23.75 -32.86
N LYS A 442 -13.03 -23.18 -33.36
CA LYS A 442 -12.17 -23.73 -34.44
C LYS A 442 -12.89 -23.92 -35.78
N GLN A 443 -14.00 -23.22 -36.03
CA GLN A 443 -14.73 -23.20 -37.29
C GLN A 443 -14.21 -22.09 -38.22
N PHE A 444 -12.94 -22.21 -38.62
CA PHE A 444 -12.24 -21.17 -39.39
C PHE A 444 -12.86 -20.89 -40.77
N GLY A 445 -13.41 -21.91 -41.44
CA GLY A 445 -14.10 -21.72 -42.73
C GLY A 445 -15.34 -20.82 -42.62
N ALA A 446 -16.09 -20.95 -41.52
CA ALA A 446 -17.24 -20.10 -41.25
C ALA A 446 -16.80 -18.67 -40.92
N ALA A 447 -15.73 -18.50 -40.12
CA ALA A 447 -15.15 -17.20 -39.82
C ALA A 447 -14.72 -16.45 -41.09
N VAL A 448 -13.98 -17.10 -42.00
CA VAL A 448 -13.57 -16.48 -43.27
C VAL A 448 -14.78 -16.11 -44.13
N SER A 449 -15.82 -16.95 -44.16
CA SER A 449 -17.04 -16.67 -44.93
C SER A 449 -17.80 -15.45 -44.40
N LEU A 450 -17.76 -15.22 -43.09
CA LEU A 450 -18.37 -14.04 -42.46
C LEU A 450 -17.56 -12.77 -42.67
N LEU A 451 -16.22 -12.88 -42.63
CA LEU A 451 -15.32 -11.73 -42.67
C LEU A 451 -14.97 -11.26 -44.10
N ARG A 452 -14.99 -12.17 -45.09
CA ARG A 452 -14.66 -11.83 -46.50
C ARG A 452 -15.52 -10.68 -47.06
N PRO A 453 -16.86 -10.67 -46.91
CA PRO A 453 -17.68 -9.57 -47.39
C PRO A 453 -17.38 -8.25 -46.66
N LEU A 454 -17.09 -8.33 -45.35
CA LEU A 454 -16.76 -7.16 -44.55
C LEU A 454 -15.45 -6.51 -45.02
N TYR A 455 -14.44 -7.31 -45.37
CA TYR A 455 -13.18 -6.81 -45.94
C TYR A 455 -13.40 -6.10 -47.28
N GLN A 456 -14.24 -6.67 -48.15
CA GLN A 456 -14.61 -6.02 -49.40
C GLN A 456 -15.36 -4.70 -49.19
N GLU A 457 -16.22 -4.61 -48.18
CA GLU A 457 -16.89 -3.36 -47.80
C GLU A 457 -15.89 -2.30 -47.31
N PHE A 458 -14.87 -2.70 -46.53
CA PHE A 458 -13.79 -1.81 -46.09
C PHE A 458 -12.97 -1.23 -47.25
N GLU A 459 -12.63 -2.07 -48.24
CA GLU A 459 -11.94 -1.63 -49.47
C GLU A 459 -12.80 -0.71 -50.33
N GLN A 460 -14.06 -1.07 -50.60
CA GLN A 460 -14.93 -0.30 -51.49
C GLN A 460 -15.31 1.07 -50.93
N ARG A 461 -15.42 1.18 -49.60
CA ARG A 461 -15.86 2.40 -48.92
C ARG A 461 -14.70 3.17 -48.27
N SER A 462 -13.45 2.74 -48.50
CA SER A 462 -12.25 3.34 -47.94
C SER A 462 -12.32 3.54 -46.41
N LEU A 463 -12.91 2.58 -45.70
CA LEU A 463 -13.16 2.68 -44.25
C LEU A 463 -11.88 2.56 -43.41
N TRP A 464 -10.77 2.16 -44.02
CA TRP A 464 -9.46 2.04 -43.39
C TRP A 464 -8.98 3.32 -42.70
N GLN A 465 -9.32 4.49 -43.24
CA GLN A 465 -8.93 5.79 -42.66
C GLN A 465 -9.92 6.31 -41.61
N TRP A 466 -11.17 5.86 -41.69
CA TRP A 466 -12.29 6.39 -40.89
C TRP A 466 -12.59 5.52 -39.66
N GLU A 467 -12.39 4.22 -39.77
CA GLU A 467 -12.54 3.24 -38.67
C GLU A 467 -11.31 2.31 -38.65
N PRO A 468 -10.08 2.86 -38.46
CA PRO A 468 -8.84 2.08 -38.50
C PRO A 468 -8.84 0.98 -37.44
N ALA A 469 -9.52 1.23 -36.33
CA ALA A 469 -9.73 0.28 -35.28
C ALA A 469 -10.45 -0.99 -35.79
N LEU A 470 -11.66 -0.87 -36.32
CA LEU A 470 -12.41 -2.03 -36.82
C LEU A 470 -11.69 -2.74 -37.97
N GLY A 471 -10.93 -1.98 -38.78
CA GLY A 471 -10.08 -2.53 -39.85
C GLY A 471 -8.94 -3.39 -39.32
N LEU A 472 -8.27 -2.94 -38.26
CA LEU A 472 -7.22 -3.71 -37.56
C LEU A 472 -7.77 -5.06 -37.13
N GLU A 473 -8.95 -5.05 -36.50
CA GLU A 473 -9.58 -6.26 -36.01
C GLU A 473 -9.98 -7.25 -37.09
N LEU A 474 -10.56 -6.73 -38.15
CA LEU A 474 -10.93 -7.51 -39.31
C LEU A 474 -9.72 -8.25 -39.89
N CYS A 475 -8.59 -7.56 -40.05
CA CYS A 475 -7.37 -8.14 -40.59
C CYS A 475 -6.80 -9.25 -39.70
N GLN A 476 -6.72 -9.05 -38.39
CA GLN A 476 -6.20 -10.05 -37.46
C GLN A 476 -7.07 -11.31 -37.41
N LEU A 477 -8.39 -11.16 -37.32
CA LEU A 477 -9.30 -12.31 -37.30
C LEU A 477 -9.28 -13.07 -38.62
N LEU A 478 -9.15 -12.37 -39.75
CA LEU A 478 -8.99 -13.00 -41.06
C LEU A 478 -7.68 -13.78 -41.17
N LEU A 479 -6.55 -13.21 -40.75
CA LEU A 479 -5.26 -13.89 -40.78
C LEU A 479 -5.26 -15.12 -39.86
N ALA A 480 -5.78 -14.99 -38.64
CA ALA A 480 -5.91 -16.11 -37.70
C ALA A 480 -6.77 -17.24 -38.28
N ALA A 481 -7.87 -16.92 -38.97
CA ALA A 481 -8.72 -17.92 -39.60
C ALA A 481 -8.06 -18.55 -40.84
N LEU A 482 -7.37 -17.77 -41.68
CA LEU A 482 -6.67 -18.24 -42.88
C LEU A 482 -5.48 -19.15 -42.55
N ASP A 483 -4.74 -18.87 -41.49
CA ASP A 483 -3.57 -19.66 -41.08
C ASP A 483 -3.96 -21.06 -40.57
N ASN A 484 -5.18 -21.18 -40.04
CA ASN A 484 -5.72 -22.43 -39.49
C ASN A 484 -6.67 -23.18 -40.45
N LEU A 485 -6.78 -22.75 -41.71
CA LEU A 485 -7.65 -23.38 -42.71
C LEU A 485 -7.02 -24.67 -43.28
N PRO A 486 -7.76 -25.80 -43.35
CA PRO A 486 -7.21 -27.09 -43.78
C PRO A 486 -6.89 -27.20 -45.29
N ARG A 487 -7.39 -26.30 -46.14
CA ARG A 487 -7.12 -26.30 -47.60
C ARG A 487 -6.41 -25.01 -48.01
N LYS A 488 -5.13 -25.12 -48.38
CA LYS A 488 -4.22 -23.98 -48.69
C LYS A 488 -4.27 -23.49 -50.14
N GLU A 489 -5.22 -23.93 -50.98
CA GLU A 489 -5.12 -23.70 -52.43
C GLU A 489 -5.39 -22.24 -52.85
N ASP A 490 -6.24 -21.49 -52.13
CA ASP A 490 -6.49 -20.05 -52.38
C ASP A 490 -5.96 -19.11 -51.26
N ALA A 491 -5.40 -19.67 -50.19
CA ALA A 491 -4.99 -18.94 -48.99
C ALA A 491 -3.75 -18.01 -49.18
N PRO A 492 -2.71 -18.32 -49.97
CA PRO A 492 -1.43 -17.63 -49.81
C PRO A 492 -1.35 -16.24 -50.46
N ALA A 493 -2.16 -15.96 -51.48
CA ALA A 493 -2.19 -14.65 -52.14
C ALA A 493 -3.03 -13.65 -51.34
N TRP A 494 -4.23 -14.06 -50.95
CA TRP A 494 -5.13 -13.21 -50.17
C TRP A 494 -4.62 -12.99 -48.73
N ARG A 495 -3.98 -14.00 -48.12
CA ARG A 495 -3.26 -13.82 -46.84
C ARG A 495 -2.20 -12.71 -46.94
N ARG A 496 -1.40 -12.70 -48.02
CA ARG A 496 -0.37 -11.68 -48.24
C ARG A 496 -1.00 -10.29 -48.37
N GLU A 497 -2.08 -10.17 -49.13
CA GLU A 497 -2.82 -8.91 -49.27
C GLU A 497 -3.32 -8.40 -47.91
N ILE A 498 -3.93 -9.27 -47.09
CA ILE A 498 -4.44 -8.90 -45.77
C ILE A 498 -3.30 -8.52 -44.82
N HIS A 499 -2.17 -9.21 -44.88
CA HIS A 499 -0.98 -8.89 -44.08
C HIS A 499 -0.38 -7.54 -44.47
N GLU A 500 -0.29 -7.24 -45.77
CA GLU A 500 0.12 -5.91 -46.25
C GLU A 500 -0.84 -4.83 -45.77
N ARG A 501 -2.15 -5.09 -45.76
CA ARG A 501 -3.14 -4.16 -45.17
C ARG A 501 -2.95 -3.99 -43.68
N LEU A 502 -2.69 -5.06 -42.93
CA LEU A 502 -2.40 -4.99 -41.49
C LEU A 502 -1.20 -4.08 -41.23
N CYS A 503 -0.07 -4.29 -41.92
CA CYS A 503 1.13 -3.46 -41.82
C CYS A 503 0.87 -1.98 -42.13
N ASN A 504 -0.05 -1.67 -43.05
CA ASN A 504 -0.40 -0.30 -43.40
C ASN A 504 -1.26 0.39 -42.32
N VAL A 505 -2.07 -0.36 -41.58
CA VAL A 505 -2.91 0.17 -40.50
C VAL A 505 -2.11 0.27 -39.20
N ASP A 506 -1.32 -0.76 -38.89
CA ASP A 506 -0.42 -0.82 -37.74
C ASP A 506 0.81 -1.70 -38.07
N VAL A 507 1.98 -1.06 -38.14
CA VAL A 507 3.24 -1.75 -38.47
C VAL A 507 3.66 -2.70 -37.36
N CYS A 508 3.46 -2.34 -36.10
CA CYS A 508 3.79 -3.21 -34.97
C CYS A 508 2.94 -4.47 -35.04
N ALA A 509 1.68 -4.28 -35.42
CA ALA A 509 0.74 -5.37 -35.53
C ALA A 509 1.12 -6.40 -36.61
N GLY A 510 1.60 -5.91 -37.75
CA GLY A 510 2.03 -6.75 -38.86
C GLY A 510 3.31 -7.55 -38.56
N LEU A 511 4.13 -7.14 -37.59
CA LEU A 511 5.37 -7.86 -37.24
C LEU A 511 5.12 -9.15 -36.43
N GLU A 512 3.92 -9.32 -35.90
CA GLU A 512 3.54 -10.44 -35.03
C GLU A 512 2.82 -11.57 -35.81
N PHE A 513 2.51 -11.34 -37.08
CA PHE A 513 1.91 -12.28 -38.06
C PHE A 513 2.86 -12.57 -39.23
#